data_AF-A0A414K6K5-F1
#
_entry.id   AF-A0A414K6K5-F1
#
_cell.length_a   1.000
_cell.length_b   1.000
_cell.length_c   1.000
_cell.angle_alpha   90.00
_cell.angle_beta   90.00
_cell.angle_gamma   90.00
#
_symmetry.space_group_name_H-M   'P 1'
#
loop_
_entity.id
_entity.type
_entity.pdbx_description
1 polymer ?
#
loop_
_entity_poly.entity_id
_entity_poly.type
_entity_poly.pdbx_seq_one_letter_code
_entity_poly.pdbx_strand_id
1 'polypeptide(L)' 'VSIVVPVYNSSRFLDECIYSIRTQTYKNIEIIVIDEEISVNE' A
#
# COMPACT_ATOMS: atom_id res chain seq x y z
N VAL A 1 1.35 -12.05 9.33
CA VAL A 1 0.26 -11.06 9.22
C VAL A 1 0.33 -10.47 7.83
N SER A 2 -0.76 -10.47 7.07
CA SER A 2 -0.78 -9.88 5.73
C SER A 2 -1.53 -8.55 5.79
N ILE A 3 -0.91 -7.50 5.27
CA ILE A 3 -1.46 -6.14 5.22
C ILE A 3 -1.72 -5.81 3.76
N VAL A 4 -2.97 -5.55 3.42
CA VAL A 4 -3.40 -5.17 2.08
C VAL A 4 -3.56 -3.65 2.03
N VAL A 5 -2.85 -3.00 1.11
CA VAL A 5 -2.83 -1.54 0.93
C VAL A 5 -3.42 -1.20 -0.44
N PRO A 6 -4.73 -0.92 -0.53
CA PRO A 6 -5.31 -0.42 -1.76
C PRO A 6 -4.87 1.04 -1.98
N VAL A 7 -4.47 1.34 -3.20
CA VAL A 7 -4.01 2.66 -3.64
C VAL A 7 -4.92 3.12 -4.77
N TYR A 8 -5.51 4.30 -4.60
CA TYR A 8 -6.28 5.00 -5.63
C TYR A 8 -5.78 6.44 -5.67
N ASN A 9 -5.12 6.86 -6.75
CA ASN A 9 -4.65 8.25 -6.96
C ASN A 9 -3.83 8.84 -5.77
N SER A 10 -3.26 8.00 -4.90
CA SER A 10 -2.74 8.38 -3.57
C SER A 10 -1.24 8.09 -3.41
N SER A 11 -0.46 8.29 -4.48
CA SER A 11 0.98 8.05 -4.47
C SER A 11 1.72 8.85 -3.39
N ARG A 12 1.21 10.03 -3.02
CA ARG A 12 1.85 10.94 -2.06
C ARG A 12 2.00 10.38 -0.64
N PHE A 13 1.08 9.52 -0.17
CA PHE A 13 1.12 8.99 1.20
C PHE A 13 1.57 7.54 1.27
N LEU A 14 1.77 6.89 0.12
CA LEU A 14 2.12 5.49 0.06
C LEU A 14 3.49 5.24 0.71
N ASP A 15 4.48 6.10 0.45
CA ASP A 15 5.83 5.95 0.99
C ASP A 15 5.85 6.00 2.53
N GLU A 16 5.14 6.97 3.13
CA GLU A 16 5.02 7.10 4.59
C GLU A 16 4.27 5.90 5.19
N CYS A 17 3.21 5.43 4.51
CA CYS A 17 2.44 4.25 4.92
C CYS A 17 3.32 2.98 4.94
N ILE A 18 4.04 2.72 3.85
CA ILE A 18 4.92 1.55 3.73
C ILE A 18 6.07 1.64 4.75
N TYR A 19 6.65 2.83 4.95
CA TYR A 19 7.68 3.04 5.96
C TYR A 19 7.16 2.72 7.38
N SER A 20 5.99 3.23 7.74
CA SER A 20 5.30 2.92 9.00
C SER A 20 5.14 1.42 9.22
N ILE A 21 4.69 0.68 8.20
CA ILE A 21 4.49 -0.77 8.29
C ILE A 21 5.83 -1.52 8.45
N ARG A 22 6.89 -1.08 7.75
CA ARG A 22 8.22 -1.70 7.87
C ARG A 22 8.87 -1.50 9.23
N THR A 23 8.54 -0.40 9.93
CA THR A 23 9.09 -0.10 11.26
C THR A 23 8.40 -0.82 12.41
N GLN A 24 7.33 -1.58 12.15
CA GLN A 24 6.62 -2.34 13.19
C GLN A 24 7.54 -3.31 13.94
N THR A 25 7.29 -3.48 15.24
CA THR A 25 8.07 -4.39 16.11
C THR A 25 7.85 -5.85 15.75
N TYR A 26 6.65 -6.20 15.31
CA TYR A 26 6.33 -7.51 14.75
C TYR A 26 6.89 -7.64 13.32
N LYS A 27 7.67 -8.69 13.04
CA LYS A 27 8.46 -8.80 11.80
C LYS A 27 7.91 -9.73 10.73
N ASN A 28 7.02 -10.65 11.08
CA ASN A 28 6.45 -11.60 10.12
C ASN A 28 5.26 -10.98 9.38
N ILE A 29 5.55 -9.91 8.62
CA ILE A 29 4.58 -9.11 7.88
C ILE A 29 4.80 -9.32 6.38
N GLU A 30 3.69 -9.55 5.69
CA GLU A 30 3.58 -9.50 4.24
C GLU A 30 2.80 -8.22 3.87
N ILE A 31 3.27 -7.48 2.86
CA ILE A 31 2.61 -6.26 2.39
C ILE A 31 2.19 -6.48 0.94
N ILE A 32 0.89 -6.33 0.66
CA ILE A 32 0.31 -6.48 -0.67
C ILE A 32 -0.28 -5.13 -1.07
N VAL A 33 0.33 -4.47 -2.06
CA VAL A 33 -0.16 -3.19 -2.59
C VAL A 33 -1.02 -3.49 -3.82
N ILE A 34 -2.24 -2.95 -3.83
CA ILE A 34 -3.17 -3.08 -4.96
C ILE A 34 -3.39 -1.67 -5.50
N ASP A 35 -2.92 -1.39 -6.70
CA ASP A 35 -3.16 -0.12 -7.39
C ASP A 35 -4.32 -0.32 -8.37
N GLU A 36 -5.39 0.45 -8.21
CA GLU A 36 -6.51 0.45 -9.14
C GLU A 36 -6.52 1.76 -9.93
N GLU A 37 -6.06 1.66 -11.18
CA GLU A 37 -6.16 2.72 -12.16
C GLU A 37 -7.54 2.68 -12.84
N ILE A 38 -8.32 3.75 -12.69
CA ILE A 38 -9.56 3.92 -13.45
C ILE A 38 -9.15 4.29 -14.89
N SER A 39 -9.10 3.28 -15.75
CA SER A 39 -9.02 3.47 -17.20
C SER A 39 -10.38 3.95 -17.71
N VAL A 40 -10.48 5.22 -18.08
CA VAL A 40 -11.61 5.71 -18.88
C VAL A 40 -11.45 5.16 -20.30
N ASN A 41 -12.34 4.25 -20.70
CA ASN A 41 -12.46 3.86 -22.09
C ASN A 41 -13.15 4.99 -22.86
N GLU A 42 -12.50 5.49 -23.91
CA GLU A 42 -13.07 6.44 -24.88
C GLU A 42 -14.18 5.80 -25.73
#